data_AF-A0A6S6SGN7-F1
#
_entry.id   AF-A0A6S6SGN7-F1
#
_cell.length_a   1.000
_cell.length_b   1.000
_cell.length_c   1.000
_cell.angle_alpha   90.00
_cell.angle_beta   90.00
_cell.angle_gamma   90.00
#
_symmetry.space_group_name_H-M   'P 1'
#
loop_
_entity.id
_entity.type
_entity.pdbx_description
1 polymer ?
#
loop_
_entity_poly.entity_id
_entity_poly.type
_entity_poly.pdbx_seq_one_letter_code
_entity_poly.pdbx_strand_id
1 'polypeptide(L)'
;METSSNVDFFFLNLEPKKNNNMANKDQDIWVGRAHVKNQGINRSIASGDGAETYIAIRASSADEFEAKSVAIFRQNKFQVLGFSDVEVEYDVPKDESDPVAAEKIALFKRLTGRVMFAWGAFYPYEGEAK
;
A
#
# COMPACT_ATOMS: atom_id res chain seq x y z
N MET A 1 22.18 -28.33 24.38
CA MET A 1 22.59 -26.92 24.17
C MET A 1 21.47 -26.29 23.36
N GLU A 2 20.47 -25.76 24.05
CA GLU A 2 19.35 -25.04 23.45
C GLU A 2 19.66 -23.55 23.54
N THR A 3 19.66 -22.85 22.41
CA THR A 3 19.59 -21.39 22.40
C THR A 3 18.27 -21.00 21.76
N SER A 4 17.30 -20.75 22.63
CA SER A 4 16.11 -19.94 22.35
C SER A 4 16.55 -18.54 21.90
N SER A 5 15.81 -17.96 20.96
CA SER A 5 15.80 -16.51 20.74
C SER A 5 14.36 -16.11 20.47
N ASN A 6 13.62 -15.91 21.56
CA ASN A 6 12.39 -15.12 21.56
C ASN A 6 12.79 -13.66 21.35
N VAL A 7 12.34 -13.06 20.26
CA VAL A 7 12.42 -11.62 20.06
C VAL A 7 11.10 -11.04 20.56
N ASP A 8 11.10 -10.57 21.80
CA ASP A 8 10.00 -9.83 22.40
C ASP A 8 9.84 -8.48 21.68
N PHE A 9 8.73 -8.33 20.95
CA PHE A 9 8.30 -7.04 20.42
C PHE A 9 7.70 -6.20 21.55
N PHE A 10 8.39 -5.12 21.90
CA PHE A 10 7.86 -4.08 22.78
C PHE A 10 6.63 -3.43 22.15
N PHE A 11 5.44 -3.76 22.67
CA PHE A 11 4.24 -2.96 22.46
C PHE A 11 4.28 -1.76 23.43
N LEU A 12 4.32 -0.55 22.88
CA LEU A 12 3.99 0.64 23.64
C LEU A 12 2.47 0.61 23.93
N ASN A 13 2.11 0.30 25.17
CA ASN A 13 0.76 0.50 25.70
C ASN A 13 0.47 2.01 25.76
N LEU A 14 -0.18 2.53 24.73
CA LEU A 14 -0.89 3.81 24.79
C LEU A 14 -2.31 3.52 25.29
N GLU A 15 -2.58 3.85 26.55
CA GLU A 15 -3.95 3.87 27.06
C GLU A 15 -4.80 4.82 26.19
N PRO A 16 -5.99 4.40 25.73
CA PRO A 16 -6.86 5.29 25.00
C PRO A 16 -7.44 6.33 25.96
N LYS A 17 -6.98 7.59 25.86
CA LYS A 17 -7.69 8.72 26.47
C LYS A 17 -9.08 8.81 25.87
N LYS A 18 -10.07 8.63 26.75
CA LYS A 18 -11.50 8.73 26.50
C LYS A 18 -11.84 10.17 26.08
N ASN A 19 -11.75 10.44 24.79
CA ASN A 19 -12.29 11.67 24.19
C ASN A 19 -13.51 11.29 23.37
N ASN A 20 -14.66 11.70 23.87
CA ASN A 20 -15.97 11.53 23.25
C ASN A 20 -16.00 12.11 21.83
N ASN A 21 -16.65 11.37 20.91
CA ASN A 21 -17.20 11.85 19.64
C ASN A 21 -16.23 12.55 18.68
N MET A 22 -15.32 11.77 18.09
CA MET A 22 -15.01 11.97 16.67
C MET A 22 -15.55 10.75 15.95
N ALA A 23 -16.62 10.94 15.18
CA ALA A 23 -17.14 9.92 14.29
C ALA A 23 -15.95 9.28 13.55
N ASN A 24 -15.85 7.95 13.57
CA ASN A 24 -15.18 7.24 12.49
C ASN A 24 -15.87 7.76 11.22
N LYS A 25 -15.27 8.75 10.55
CA LYS A 25 -15.56 8.99 9.16
C LYS A 25 -15.13 7.68 8.51
N ASP A 26 -16.10 6.85 8.14
CA ASP A 26 -15.86 5.51 7.63
C ASP A 26 -14.72 5.62 6.60
N GLN A 27 -13.57 5.02 6.93
CA GLN A 27 -12.41 5.07 6.04
C GLN A 27 -12.69 4.14 4.88
N ASP A 28 -12.88 4.72 3.71
CA ASP A 28 -13.01 3.98 2.47
C ASP A 28 -11.68 3.35 2.10
N ILE A 29 -11.75 2.30 1.28
CA ILE A 29 -10.56 1.75 0.66
C ILE A 29 -10.24 2.55 -0.60
N TRP A 30 -9.05 3.14 -0.63
CA TRP A 30 -8.49 3.83 -1.78
C TRP A 30 -7.49 2.94 -2.48
N VAL A 31 -7.46 2.98 -3.81
CA VAL A 31 -6.44 2.35 -4.64
C VAL A 31 -5.79 3.37 -5.56
N GLY A 32 -4.51 3.16 -5.86
CA GLY A 32 -3.80 3.95 -6.86
C GLY A 32 -2.60 3.21 -7.38
N ARG A 33 -2.14 3.58 -8.58
CA ARG A 33 -0.93 3.06 -9.18
C ARG A 33 0.25 3.96 -8.82
N ALA A 34 1.19 3.43 -8.07
CA ALA A 34 2.39 4.16 -7.67
C ALA A 34 3.59 3.77 -8.53
N HIS A 35 4.31 4.80 -8.99
CA HIS A 35 5.63 4.63 -9.55
C HIS A 35 6.65 4.68 -8.42
N VAL A 36 7.45 3.62 -8.27
CA VAL A 36 8.40 3.49 -7.16
C VAL A 36 9.79 3.09 -7.64
N LYS A 37 10.80 3.47 -6.85
CA LYS A 37 12.20 3.12 -7.03
C LYS A 37 12.76 2.44 -5.78
N ASN A 38 13.62 1.43 -5.95
CA ASN A 38 14.31 0.79 -4.83
C ASN A 38 15.39 1.72 -4.29
N GLN A 39 15.40 1.92 -2.97
CA GLN A 39 16.43 2.64 -2.24
C GLN A 39 17.31 1.69 -1.40
N GLY A 40 17.05 0.39 -1.47
CA GLY A 40 17.87 -0.64 -0.86
C GLY A 40 19.16 -0.94 -1.63
N ILE A 41 19.93 -1.90 -1.11
CA ILE A 41 21.23 -2.31 -1.68
C ILE A 41 21.05 -2.94 -3.08
N ASN A 42 19.94 -3.66 -3.29
CA ASN A 42 19.55 -4.18 -4.60
C ASN A 42 18.66 -3.15 -5.30
N ARG A 43 19.20 -2.42 -6.27
CA ARG A 43 18.52 -1.30 -6.94
C ARG A 43 17.43 -1.73 -7.92
N SER A 44 17.45 -2.97 -8.39
CA SER A 44 16.52 -3.43 -9.43
C SER A 44 15.20 -3.93 -8.83
N ILE A 45 14.09 -3.42 -9.38
CA ILE A 45 12.73 -3.94 -9.19
C ILE A 45 12.16 -4.17 -10.58
N ALA A 46 11.48 -5.30 -10.80
CA ALA A 46 10.89 -5.64 -12.10
C ALA A 46 11.87 -5.52 -13.29
N SER A 47 13.17 -5.78 -13.06
CA SER A 47 14.26 -5.68 -14.05
C SER A 47 14.70 -4.26 -14.45
N GLY A 48 14.22 -3.21 -13.79
CA GLY A 48 14.57 -1.81 -14.08
C GLY A 48 14.96 -1.00 -12.83
N ASP A 49 15.20 0.30 -13.04
CA ASP A 49 15.55 1.28 -11.99
C ASP A 49 14.30 1.80 -11.24
N GLY A 50 13.11 1.42 -11.71
CA GLY A 50 11.80 1.71 -11.15
C GLY A 50 10.74 0.71 -11.61
N ALA A 51 9.60 0.71 -10.93
CA ALA A 51 8.48 -0.15 -11.25
C ALA A 51 7.15 0.53 -10.90
N GLU A 52 6.08 0.09 -11.53
CA GLU A 52 4.72 0.45 -11.14
C GLU A 52 4.11 -0.64 -10.27
N THR A 53 3.29 -0.24 -9.30
CA THR A 53 2.52 -1.18 -8.48
C THR A 53 1.22 -0.55 -8.03
N TYR A 54 0.15 -1.35 -7.99
CA TYR A 54 -1.10 -0.92 -7.38
C TYR A 54 -0.98 -1.01 -5.85
N ILE A 55 -1.46 0.02 -5.18
CA ILE A 55 -1.47 0.13 -3.72
C ILE A 55 -2.91 0.37 -3.29
N ALA A 56 -3.36 -0.38 -2.29
CA ALA A 56 -4.63 -0.13 -1.63
C ALA A 56 -4.43 0.10 -0.12
N ILE A 57 -5.11 1.11 0.42
CA ILE A 57 -5.10 1.45 1.85
C ILE A 57 -6.38 2.16 2.27
N ARG A 58 -6.75 2.02 3.55
CA ARG A 58 -7.86 2.78 4.15
C ARG A 58 -7.47 4.24 4.39
N ALA A 59 -8.24 5.17 3.83
CA ALA A 59 -8.01 6.61 3.94
C ALA A 59 -9.33 7.40 3.83
N SER A 60 -9.34 8.63 4.35
CA SER A 60 -10.50 9.52 4.31
C SER A 60 -10.46 10.55 3.16
N SER A 61 -9.35 10.59 2.41
CA SER A 61 -9.14 11.42 1.22
C SER A 61 -7.99 10.88 0.36
N ALA A 62 -7.90 11.34 -0.89
CA ALA A 62 -6.77 11.06 -1.79
C ALA A 62 -5.43 11.51 -1.18
N ASP A 63 -5.37 12.72 -0.61
CA ASP A 63 -4.15 13.22 0.04
C ASP A 63 -3.68 12.32 1.20
N GLU A 64 -4.61 11.80 2.00
CA GLU A 64 -4.29 10.88 3.08
C GLU A 64 -3.83 9.52 2.54
N PHE A 65 -4.44 9.03 1.46
CA PHE A 65 -4.00 7.84 0.74
C PHE A 65 -2.55 7.99 0.28
N GLU A 66 -2.19 9.10 -0.36
CA GLU A 66 -0.82 9.35 -0.85
C GLU A 66 0.16 9.43 0.32
N ALA A 67 -0.15 10.23 1.35
CA ALA A 67 0.71 10.41 2.49
C ALA A 67 1.00 9.09 3.23
N LYS A 68 -0.02 8.27 3.47
CA LYS A 68 0.13 6.95 4.11
C LYS A 68 0.92 5.98 3.23
N SER A 69 0.63 5.93 1.93
CA SER A 69 1.31 5.06 0.98
C SER A 69 2.80 5.40 0.89
N VAL A 70 3.16 6.69 0.81
CA VAL A 70 4.55 7.16 0.83
C VAL A 70 5.27 6.74 2.12
N ALA A 71 4.61 6.89 3.27
CA ALA A 71 5.19 6.54 4.56
C ALA A 71 5.52 5.03 4.64
N ILE A 72 4.60 4.18 4.19
CA ILE A 72 4.78 2.72 4.21
C ILE A 72 5.87 2.28 3.23
N PHE A 73 5.88 2.80 2.00
CA PHE A 73 6.92 2.45 1.02
C PHE A 73 8.31 2.89 1.49
N ARG A 74 8.42 4.07 2.13
CA ARG A 74 9.69 4.53 2.72
C ARG A 74 10.21 3.58 3.79
N GLN A 75 9.34 3.05 4.65
CA GLN A 75 9.73 2.04 5.65
C GLN A 75 10.26 0.76 4.99
N ASN A 76 9.72 0.41 3.82
CA ASN A 76 10.12 -0.75 3.02
C ASN A 76 11.30 -0.48 2.06
N LYS A 77 12.03 0.64 2.23
CA LYS A 77 13.17 1.03 1.38
C LYS A 77 12.80 1.28 -0.09
N PHE A 78 11.58 1.75 -0.33
CA PHE A 78 11.18 2.28 -1.62
C PHE A 78 10.98 3.79 -1.56
N GLN A 79 11.26 4.47 -2.66
CA GLN A 79 10.84 5.85 -2.89
C GLN A 79 9.64 5.85 -3.83
N VAL A 80 8.56 6.50 -3.44
CA VAL A 80 7.44 6.78 -4.35
C VAL A 80 7.76 8.06 -5.13
N LEU A 81 7.71 7.98 -6.45
CA LEU A 81 7.99 9.09 -7.38
C LEU A 81 6.71 9.82 -7.78
N GLY A 82 5.57 9.11 -7.79
CA GLY A 82 4.26 9.68 -8.07
C GLY A 82 3.16 8.63 -7.99
N PHE A 83 1.92 9.12 -8.00
CA PHE A 83 0.72 8.31 -8.09
C PHE A 83 -0.05 8.64 -9.38
N SER A 84 -0.75 7.64 -9.88
CA SER A 84 -1.66 7.72 -11.03
C SER A 84 -2.87 6.84 -10.74
N ASP A 85 -3.97 7.08 -11.45
CA ASP A 85 -5.20 6.26 -11.36
C ASP A 85 -5.69 6.08 -9.91
N VAL A 86 -5.69 7.18 -9.14
CA VAL A 86 -6.15 7.19 -7.75
C VAL A 86 -7.68 7.23 -7.73
N GLU A 87 -8.29 6.20 -7.16
CA GLU A 87 -9.74 6.03 -7.12
C GLU A 87 -10.17 5.32 -5.83
N VAL A 88 -11.45 5.48 -5.46
CA VAL A 88 -12.05 4.81 -4.29
C VAL A 88 -12.65 3.47 -4.72
N GLU A 89 -12.77 2.50 -3.81
CA GLU A 89 -13.19 1.12 -4.10
C GLU A 89 -14.54 1.00 -4.85
N TYR A 90 -15.44 1.96 -4.68
CA TYR A 90 -16.75 1.95 -5.32
C TYR A 90 -16.72 2.38 -6.79
N ASP A 91 -15.63 3.05 -7.21
CA ASP A 91 -15.42 3.52 -8.59
C ASP A 91 -14.71 2.46 -9.45
N VAL A 92 -14.08 1.46 -8.82
CA VAL A 92 -13.41 0.36 -9.52
C VAL A 92 -14.44 -0.57 -10.18
N PRO A 93 -14.36 -0.83 -11.50
CA PRO A 93 -15.19 -1.83 -12.16
C PRO A 93 -15.07 -3.20 -11.48
N LYS A 94 -16.21 -3.84 -11.19
CA LYS A 94 -16.25 -5.15 -10.51
C LYS A 94 -16.12 -6.34 -11.47
N ASP A 95 -15.63 -6.08 -12.68
CA ASP A 95 -15.46 -7.08 -13.71
C ASP A 95 -14.10 -7.78 -13.55
N GLU A 96 -14.09 -8.96 -12.94
CA GLU A 96 -12.87 -9.76 -12.76
C GLU A 96 -12.31 -10.34 -14.08
N SER A 97 -12.98 -10.13 -15.23
CA SER A 97 -12.42 -10.50 -16.55
C SER A 97 -11.37 -9.52 -17.06
N ASP A 98 -11.37 -8.27 -16.57
CA ASP A 98 -10.29 -7.31 -16.78
C ASP A 98 -9.15 -7.58 -15.78
N PRO A 99 -7.92 -7.87 -16.24
CA PRO A 99 -6.79 -8.15 -15.35
C PRO A 99 -6.48 -6.99 -14.38
N VAL A 100 -6.71 -5.73 -14.78
CA VAL A 100 -6.46 -4.56 -13.91
C VAL A 100 -7.50 -4.50 -12.80
N ALA A 101 -8.77 -4.64 -13.15
CA ALA A 101 -9.86 -4.69 -12.18
C ALA A 101 -9.69 -5.88 -11.22
N ALA A 102 -9.33 -7.06 -11.75
CA ALA A 102 -9.08 -8.26 -10.96
C ALA A 102 -7.98 -8.06 -9.90
N GLU A 103 -6.87 -7.39 -10.27
CA GLU A 103 -5.81 -7.07 -9.31
C GLU A 103 -6.30 -6.09 -8.23
N LYS A 104 -6.97 -5.00 -8.60
CA LYS A 104 -7.52 -4.03 -7.63
C LYS A 104 -8.49 -4.72 -6.65
N ILE A 105 -9.39 -5.56 -7.16
CA ILE A 105 -10.33 -6.36 -6.36
C ILE A 105 -9.58 -7.31 -5.41
N ALA A 106 -8.50 -7.95 -5.87
CA ALA A 106 -7.68 -8.80 -5.02
C ALA A 106 -7.02 -8.02 -3.87
N LEU A 107 -6.59 -6.78 -4.10
CA LEU A 107 -6.08 -5.90 -3.04
C LEU A 107 -7.17 -5.54 -2.03
N PHE A 108 -8.38 -5.22 -2.50
CA PHE A 108 -9.52 -4.95 -1.62
C PHE A 108 -9.88 -6.14 -0.72
N LYS A 109 -9.90 -7.35 -1.30
CA LYS A 109 -10.12 -8.60 -0.56
C LYS A 109 -9.05 -8.84 0.52
N ARG A 110 -7.83 -8.30 0.40
CA ARG A 110 -6.81 -8.36 1.46
C ARG A 110 -7.08 -7.38 2.60
N LEU A 111 -7.65 -6.22 2.30
CA LEU A 111 -7.97 -5.14 3.24
C LEU A 111 -9.29 -5.34 4.02
N THR A 112 -10.15 -6.24 3.56
CA THR A 112 -11.31 -6.71 4.34
C THR A 112 -10.88 -7.64 5.49
N GLY A 113 -9.64 -8.12 5.50
CA GLY A 113 -9.02 -8.84 6.61
C GLY A 113 -8.45 -7.91 7.70
N ARG A 114 -7.45 -8.39 8.45
CA ARG A 114 -6.76 -7.60 9.50
C ARG A 114 -5.65 -6.68 8.95
N VAL A 115 -5.54 -6.57 7.63
CA VAL A 115 -4.43 -5.88 6.98
C VAL A 115 -4.87 -4.46 6.62
N MET A 116 -4.09 -3.46 7.01
CA MET A 116 -4.41 -2.04 6.77
C MET A 116 -3.87 -1.52 5.44
N PHE A 117 -3.05 -2.31 4.75
CA PHE A 117 -2.31 -1.90 3.56
C PHE A 117 -1.98 -3.12 2.67
N ALA A 118 -2.17 -3.00 1.37
CA ALA A 118 -1.78 -4.04 0.42
C ALA A 118 -1.16 -3.41 -0.84
N TRP A 119 -0.11 -4.03 -1.38
CA TRP A 119 0.40 -3.74 -2.72
C TRP A 119 0.28 -4.95 -3.64
N GLY A 120 0.25 -4.68 -4.95
CA GLY A 120 0.15 -5.65 -6.02
C GLY A 120 1.51 -6.19 -6.48
N ALA A 121 1.54 -6.70 -7.71
CA ALA A 121 2.80 -7.03 -8.36
C ALA A 121 3.57 -5.76 -8.73
N PHE A 122 4.86 -5.92 -8.99
CA PHE A 122 5.68 -4.88 -9.59
C PHE A 122 5.75 -5.09 -11.09
N TYR A 123 5.32 -4.09 -11.85
CA TYR A 123 5.35 -4.05 -13.30
C TYR A 123 6.52 -3.19 -13.78
N PRO A 124 7.21 -3.57 -14.86
CA PRO A 124 8.19 -2.69 -15.49
C PRO A 124 7.54 -1.37 -15.87
N TYR A 125 8.22 -0.25 -15.64
CA TYR A 125 7.75 1.04 -16.12
C TYR A 125 8.03 1.15 -17.62
N GLU A 126 6.99 1.26 -18.46
CA GLU A 126 7.13 1.33 -19.93
C GLU A 126 7.88 2.58 -20.43
N GLY A 127 8.17 3.56 -19.57
CA GLY A 127 8.97 4.74 -19.90
C GLY A 127 10.49 4.49 -19.99
N GLU A 128 11.00 3.32 -19.59
CA GLU A 128 12.39 2.93 -19.82
C GLU A 128 12.50 2.07 -21.11
N ALA A 129 12.17 2.68 -22.25
CA ALA A 129 12.73 2.21 -23.52
C ALA A 129 14.26 2.38 -23.45
N LYS A 130 14.97 1.28 -23.66
CA LYS A 130 16.44 1.21 -23.73
C LYS A 130 17.06 2.27 -24.64
#